data_AF-A0A9D1XN92-F1
#
_entry.id   AF-A0A9D1XN92-F1
#
_cell.length_a   1.000
_cell.length_b   1.000
_cell.length_c   1.000
_cell.angle_alpha   90.00
_cell.angle_beta   90.00
_cell.angle_gamma   90.00
#
_symmetry.space_group_name_H-M   'P 1'
#
loop_
_entity.id
_entity.type
_entity.pdbx_description
1 polymer ?
#
loop_
_entity_poly.entity_id
_entity_poly.type
_entity_poly.pdbx_seq_one_letter_code
_entity_poly.pdbx_strand_id
1 'polypeptide(L)' 'KVEYICTVISFVFKPLLKTYFPNSTLLIDHFHVIRLINDQLNHTRKTIIRKHIKR' A
#
# COMPACT_ATOMS: atom_id res chain seq x y z
N LYS A 1 8.39 21.57 -13.85
CA LYS A 1 9.24 20.65 -13.04
C LYS A 1 8.30 19.84 -12.16
N VAL A 2 8.44 18.52 -12.08
CA VAL A 2 7.57 17.68 -11.23
C VAL A 2 8.19 17.60 -9.83
N GLU A 3 7.43 18.00 -8.81
CA GLU A 3 7.88 18.06 -7.42
C GLU A 3 7.41 16.86 -6.60
N TYR A 4 6.21 16.37 -6.87
CA TYR A 4 5.58 15.27 -6.15
C TYR A 4 5.00 14.24 -7.12
N ILE A 5 5.18 12.97 -6.77
CA ILE A 5 4.59 11.86 -7.50
C ILE A 5 3.88 10.97 -6.49
N CYS A 6 2.56 10.90 -6.56
CA CYS A 6 1.77 9.96 -5.75
C CYS A 6 1.62 8.64 -6.51
N THR A 7 2.02 7.52 -5.92
CA THR A 7 1.85 6.21 -6.54
C THR A 7 1.21 5.19 -5.63
N VAL A 8 0.64 4.18 -6.28
CA VAL A 8 0.29 2.90 -5.64
C VAL A 8 1.54 2.28 -5.00
N ILE A 9 1.36 1.37 -4.04
CA ILE A 9 2.43 0.70 -3.26
C ILE A 9 3.28 -0.28 -4.12
N SER A 10 3.17 -0.23 -5.45
CA SER A 10 3.91 -1.13 -6.33
C SER A 10 5.38 -0.75 -6.41
N PHE A 11 6.23 -1.64 -5.89
CA PHE A 11 7.68 -1.49 -5.89
C PHE A 11 8.28 -1.43 -7.30
N VAL A 12 7.56 -1.93 -8.31
CA VAL A 12 8.00 -2.01 -9.71
C VAL A 12 8.22 -0.62 -10.32
N PHE A 13 7.46 0.39 -9.90
CA PHE A 13 7.55 1.73 -10.48
C PHE A 13 8.63 2.60 -9.83
N LYS A 14 9.12 2.22 -8.64
CA LYS A 14 10.09 3.01 -7.89
C LYS A 14 11.41 3.26 -8.64
N PRO A 15 12.01 2.28 -9.35
CA PRO A 15 13.21 2.52 -10.15
C PRO A 15 12.93 3.44 -11.34
N LEU A 16 11.82 3.21 -12.06
CA LEU A 16 11.44 3.99 -13.24
C LEU A 16 11.23 5.47 -12.88
N LEU A 17 10.55 5.74 -11.77
CA LEU A 17 10.28 7.11 -11.32
C LEU A 17 11.55 7.85 -10.90
N LYS A 18 12.54 7.14 -10.35
CA LYS A 18 13.86 7.72 -10.09
C LYS A 18 14.62 8.06 -11.36
N THR A 19 14.48 7.26 -12.42
CA THR A 19 15.11 7.52 -13.73
C THR A 19 14.52 8.74 -14.42
N TYR A 20 13.19 8.85 -14.45
CA TYR A 20 12.51 9.94 -15.17
C TYR A 20 12.35 11.22 -14.34
N PHE A 21 12.23 11.11 -13.01
CA PHE A 21 11.98 12.23 -12.10
C PHE A 21 12.90 12.17 -10.86
N PRO A 22 14.23 12.27 -11.05
CA PRO A 22 15.20 12.09 -9.98
C PRO A 22 15.07 13.11 -8.84
N ASN A 23 14.50 14.29 -9.13
CA ASN A 23 14.33 15.39 -8.17
C ASN A 23 12.94 15.44 -7.53
N SER A 24 12.07 14.46 -7.83
CA SER A 24 10.71 14.43 -7.31
C SER A 24 10.62 13.66 -5.98
N THR A 25 9.71 14.08 -5.12
CA THR A 25 9.37 13.38 -3.89
C THR A 25 8.30 12.32 -4.18
N LEU A 26 8.62 11.05 -3.94
CA LEU A 26 7.68 9.95 -4.09
C LEU A 26 6.78 9.86 -2.86
N LEU A 27 5.48 10.00 -3.08
CA LEU A 27 4.42 9.85 -2.09
C LEU A 27 3.70 8.53 -2.31
N ILE A 28 3.37 7.84 -1.20
CA ILE A 28 2.51 6.67 -1.25
C ILE A 28 1.07 7.12 -1.07
N ASP A 29 0.20 6.65 -1.96
CA ASP A 29 -1.22 6.95 -1.90
C ASP A 29 -1.87 6.45 -0.59
N HIS A 30 -2.53 7.37 0.12
CA HIS A 30 -3.15 7.12 1.42
C HIS A 30 -4.29 6.09 1.37
N PHE A 31 -5.09 6.08 0.30
CA PHE A 31 -6.17 5.11 0.13
C PHE A 31 -5.62 3.69 0.02
N HIS A 32 -4.50 3.50 -0.69
CA HIS A 32 -3.85 2.20 -0.81
C HIS A 32 -3.32 1.68 0.52
N VAL A 33 -2.77 2.58 1.35
CA VAL A 33 -2.27 2.23 2.69
C VAL A 33 -3.43 1.82 3.59
N ILE A 34 -4.51 2.62 3.65
CA ILE A 34 -5.70 2.30 4.46
C ILE A 34 -6.29 0.97 4.02
N ARG A 35 -6.44 0.75 2.71
CA ARG A 35 -7.00 -0.49 2.17
C ARG A 35 -6.19 -1.71 2.59
N LEU A 36 -4.86 -1.64 2.46
CA LEU A 36 -3.96 -2.73 2.84
C LEU A 36 -4.07 -3.09 4.32
N ILE A 37 -4.09 -2.07 5.20
CA ILE A 37 -4.25 -2.26 6.64
C ILE A 37 -5.61 -2.90 6.94
N ASN A 38 -6.69 -2.38 6.34
CA ASN A 38 -8.04 -2.88 6.56
C ASN A 38 -8.21 -4.33 6.08
N ASP A 39 -7.61 -4.69 4.95
CA ASP A 39 -7.64 -6.06 4.42
C ASP A 39 -6.92 -7.03 5.36
N GLN A 40 -5.75 -6.63 5.88
CA GLN A 40 -4.98 -7.44 6.82
C GLN A 40 -5.72 -7.64 8.15
N LEU A 41 -6.31 -6.57 8.69
CA LEU A 41 -7.12 -6.64 9.90
C LEU A 41 -8.35 -7.52 9.70
N ASN A 42 -9.03 -7.38 8.56
CA ASN A 42 -10.19 -8.22 8.24
C ASN A 42 -9.83 -9.68 8.05
N HIS A 43 -8.67 -9.98 7.45
CA HIS A 43 -8.18 -11.34 7.34
C HIS A 43 -7.94 -11.96 8.72
N THR A 44 -7.20 -11.27 9.59
CA THR A 44 -6.95 -11.71 10.97
C THR A 44 -8.25 -11.92 11.75
N ARG A 45 -9.18 -10.96 11.68
CA ARG A 45 -10.49 -11.04 12.32
C ARG A 45 -11.27 -12.28 11.87
N LYS A 46 -11.37 -12.51 10.55
CA LYS A 46 -12.04 -13.70 9.99
C LYS A 46 -11.38 -15.00 10.45
N THR A 47 -10.05 -15.03 10.51
CA THR A 47 -9.30 -16.20 10.99
C THR A 47 -9.59 -16.51 12.46
N ILE A 48 -9.60 -15.50 13.33
CA ILE A 48 -9.93 -15.68 14.75
C ILE A 48 -11.36 -16.16 14.94
N ILE A 49 -12.33 -15.52 14.26
CA ILE A 49 -13.74 -15.90 14.35
C ILE A 49 -13.94 -17.36 13.91
N ARG A 50 -13.35 -17.77 12.78
CA ARG A 50 -13.42 -19.16 12.31
C ARG A 50 -12.81 -20.15 13.29
N LYS A 51 -11.73 -19.79 13.98
CA LYS A 51 -11.13 -20.62 15.04
C LYS A 51 -12.05 -20.75 16.25
N HIS A 52 -12.79 -19.70 16.60
CA HIS A 52 -13.69 -19.70 17.75
C HIS A 52 -15.01 -20.44 17.47
N ILE A 53 -15.59 -20.28 16.27
CA ILE A 53 -16.83 -20.97 15.85
C ILE A 53 -16.62 -22.48 15.66
N LYS A 54 -15.38 -22.93 15.35
CA LYS A 54 -15.05 -24.35 15.19
C LYS A 54 -14.79 -25.10 16.50
N ARG A 55 -14.79 -24.40 17.64
CA ARG A 55 -14.77 -25.02 18.99
C ARG A 55 -16.19 -25.12 19.51
#